data_AF-A0A8T5QU56-F1
#
_entry.id   AF-A0A8T5QU56-F1
#
_cell.length_a   1.000
_cell.length_b   1.000
_cell.length_c   1.000
_cell.angle_alpha   90.00
_cell.angle_beta   90.00
_cell.angle_gamma   90.00
#
_symmetry.space_group_name_H-M   'P 1'
#
loop_
_entity.id
_entity.type
_entity.pdbx_description
1 polymer ?
#
loop_
_entity_poly.entity_id
_entity_poly.type
_entity_poly.pdbx_seq_one_letter_code
_entity_poly.pdbx_strand_id
1 'polypeptide(L)'
;MAKKAKKRSKATLSTVMDKLDSMDRKLSRIAKEEKTIEKEELELGKEEKLIAKGVQKLTARKYLLELVRGAAGAFLGVGIGERLLSASTRAETLSWLNIIGILLFVLVLSSLLIYKNEKDHISKRGKIFVFWRLGELYLISLAMEALGLVLFAAWPGTGELLFKALIVGSYAAMSGAVSFTILD
;
A
#
# COMPACT_ATOMS: atom_id res chain seq x y z
N MET A 1 -15.52 -7.88 64.84
CA MET A 1 -14.78 -7.84 63.54
C MET A 1 -15.69 -7.87 62.30
N ALA A 2 -16.88 -8.49 62.34
CA ALA A 2 -17.79 -8.62 61.19
C ALA A 2 -18.29 -7.29 60.54
N LYS A 3 -18.53 -6.23 61.32
CA LYS A 3 -19.00 -4.93 60.78
C LYS A 3 -17.97 -4.23 59.88
N LYS A 4 -16.66 -4.43 60.13
CA LYS A 4 -15.56 -3.83 59.34
C LYS A 4 -15.39 -4.55 57.99
N ALA A 5 -15.57 -5.86 57.97
CA ALA A 5 -15.56 -6.68 56.74
C ALA A 5 -16.74 -6.35 55.81
N LYS A 6 -17.96 -6.21 56.37
CA LYS A 6 -19.17 -5.85 55.61
C LYS A 6 -19.07 -4.45 54.98
N LYS A 7 -18.45 -3.49 55.69
CA LYS A 7 -18.23 -2.11 55.20
C LYS A 7 -17.17 -2.06 54.08
N ARG A 8 -16.10 -2.86 54.18
CA ARG A 8 -15.09 -2.99 53.11
C ARG A 8 -15.67 -3.65 51.87
N SER A 9 -16.38 -4.76 52.02
CA SER A 9 -17.04 -5.46 50.90
C SER A 9 -18.01 -4.54 50.14
N LYS A 10 -18.81 -3.72 50.85
CA LYS A 10 -19.73 -2.78 50.22
C LYS A 10 -19.03 -1.65 49.46
N ALA A 11 -17.87 -1.19 49.95
CA ALA A 11 -17.06 -0.18 49.27
C ALA A 11 -16.33 -0.76 48.04
N THR A 12 -15.86 -2.00 48.11
CA THR A 12 -15.28 -2.69 46.95
C THR A 12 -16.33 -2.88 45.87
N LEU A 13 -17.56 -3.25 46.24
CA LEU A 13 -18.67 -3.44 45.31
C LEU A 13 -19.09 -2.14 44.62
N SER A 14 -19.14 -1.01 45.35
CA SER A 14 -19.42 0.30 44.74
C SER A 14 -18.32 0.73 43.75
N THR A 15 -17.05 0.52 44.11
CA THR A 15 -15.92 0.86 43.23
C THR A 15 -15.91 0.00 41.96
N VAL A 16 -16.36 -1.25 42.05
CA VAL A 16 -16.50 -2.15 40.90
C VAL A 16 -17.68 -1.73 40.01
N MET A 17 -18.81 -1.32 40.59
CA MET A 17 -19.95 -0.79 39.82
C MET A 17 -19.60 0.51 39.09
N ASP A 18 -18.91 1.44 39.77
CA ASP A 18 -18.47 2.70 39.13
C ASP A 18 -17.50 2.43 37.97
N LYS A 19 -16.63 1.42 38.09
CA LYS A 19 -15.74 0.99 37.00
C LYS A 19 -16.52 0.38 35.84
N LEU A 20 -17.51 -0.47 36.10
CA LEU A 20 -18.37 -1.06 35.07
C LEU A 20 -19.13 0.03 34.31
N ASP A 21 -19.75 0.98 35.01
CA ASP A 21 -20.45 2.11 34.38
C ASP A 21 -19.51 2.98 33.54
N SER A 22 -18.26 3.15 33.97
CA SER A 22 -17.25 3.88 33.19
C SER A 22 -16.82 3.13 31.93
N MET A 23 -16.80 1.79 31.98
CA MET A 23 -16.46 0.93 30.84
C MET A 23 -17.61 0.89 29.82
N ASP A 24 -18.86 0.79 30.27
CA ASP A 24 -20.03 0.84 29.38
C ASP A 24 -20.12 2.17 28.64
N ARG A 25 -19.82 3.30 29.31
CA ARG A 25 -19.74 4.61 28.65
C ARG A 25 -18.63 4.66 27.59
N LYS A 26 -17.47 4.05 27.85
CA LYS A 26 -16.38 3.98 26.87
C LYS A 26 -16.74 3.10 25.68
N LEU A 27 -17.33 1.92 25.91
CA LEU A 27 -17.81 1.03 24.86
C LEU A 27 -18.87 1.71 23.98
N SER A 28 -19.78 2.49 24.58
CA SER A 28 -20.78 3.25 23.83
C SER A 28 -20.18 4.37 22.97
N ARG A 29 -19.04 4.94 23.37
CA ARG A 29 -18.29 5.93 22.57
C ARG A 29 -17.55 5.26 21.42
N ILE A 30 -16.89 4.14 21.67
CA ILE A 30 -16.19 3.36 20.63
C ILE A 30 -17.19 2.91 19.55
N ALA A 31 -18.37 2.41 19.93
CA ALA A 31 -19.40 2.01 18.98
C ALA A 31 -19.96 3.17 18.13
N LYS A 32 -19.88 4.42 18.64
CA LYS A 32 -20.23 5.62 17.87
C LYS A 32 -19.11 6.02 16.92
N GLU A 33 -17.85 5.96 17.37
CA GLU A 33 -16.68 6.23 16.54
C GLU A 33 -16.57 5.21 15.40
N GLU A 34 -16.77 3.92 15.64
CA GLU A 34 -16.80 2.88 14.60
C GLU A 34 -17.86 3.17 13.53
N LYS A 35 -19.08 3.58 13.93
CA LYS A 35 -20.12 3.99 12.97
C LYS A 35 -19.79 5.27 12.21
N THR A 36 -18.91 6.10 12.75
CA THR A 36 -18.48 7.34 12.09
C THR A 36 -17.40 7.01 11.06
N ILE A 37 -16.44 6.16 11.44
CA ILE A 37 -15.40 5.62 10.55
C ILE A 37 -16.04 4.82 9.40
N GLU A 38 -17.02 3.97 9.69
CA GLU A 38 -17.73 3.18 8.67
C GLU A 38 -18.44 4.10 7.65
N LYS A 39 -18.97 5.25 8.10
CA LYS A 39 -19.56 6.26 7.19
C LYS A 39 -18.49 6.99 6.38
N GLU A 40 -17.37 7.35 7.00
CA GLU A 40 -16.24 8.00 6.31
C GLU A 40 -15.63 7.06 5.27
N GLU A 41 -15.46 5.77 5.55
CA GLU A 41 -15.03 4.77 4.57
C GLU A 41 -16.02 4.64 3.40
N LEU A 42 -17.32 4.71 3.69
CA LEU A 42 -18.37 4.67 2.66
C LEU A 42 -18.40 5.94 1.80
N GLU A 43 -18.06 7.09 2.38
CA GLU A 43 -17.91 8.37 1.67
C GLU A 43 -16.64 8.38 0.83
N LEU A 44 -15.50 7.93 1.37
CA LEU A 44 -14.26 7.73 0.62
C LEU A 44 -14.45 6.77 -0.55
N GLY A 45 -15.15 5.65 -0.36
CA GLY A 45 -15.46 4.71 -1.44
C GLY A 45 -16.38 5.29 -2.52
N LYS A 46 -17.20 6.31 -2.19
CA LYS A 46 -18.01 7.05 -3.18
C LYS A 46 -17.17 8.09 -3.91
N GLU A 47 -16.28 8.79 -3.22
CA GLU A 47 -15.34 9.73 -3.82
C GLU A 47 -14.35 9.02 -4.75
N GLU A 48 -13.79 7.87 -4.35
CA GLU A 48 -12.96 7.04 -5.23
C GLU A 48 -13.72 6.61 -6.49
N LYS A 49 -15.00 6.23 -6.37
CA LYS A 49 -15.84 5.89 -7.54
C LYS A 49 -16.13 7.11 -8.41
N LEU A 50 -16.29 8.30 -7.84
CA LEU A 50 -16.49 9.55 -8.58
C LEU A 50 -15.21 10.01 -9.28
N ILE A 51 -14.06 9.89 -8.63
CA ILE A 51 -12.74 10.12 -9.22
C ILE A 51 -12.51 9.10 -10.33
N ALA A 52 -12.75 7.81 -10.08
CA ALA A 52 -12.63 6.77 -11.10
C ALA A 52 -13.53 7.06 -12.32
N LYS A 53 -14.77 7.49 -12.12
CA LYS A 53 -15.69 7.91 -13.19
C LYS A 53 -15.27 9.19 -13.89
N GLY A 54 -14.73 10.17 -13.15
CA GLY A 54 -14.21 11.44 -13.69
C GLY A 54 -12.98 11.21 -14.57
N VAL A 55 -12.06 10.36 -14.12
CA VAL A 55 -10.89 9.90 -14.89
C VAL A 55 -11.36 9.10 -16.11
N GLN A 56 -12.40 8.27 -15.99
CA GLN A 56 -13.01 7.54 -17.12
C GLN A 56 -13.58 8.44 -18.21
N LYS A 57 -14.17 9.58 -17.82
CA LYS A 57 -14.81 10.52 -18.75
C LYS A 57 -13.78 11.39 -19.50
N LEU A 58 -12.60 11.60 -18.91
CA LEU A 58 -11.52 12.40 -19.49
C LEU A 58 -10.56 11.60 -20.39
N THR A 59 -10.61 10.27 -20.37
CA THR A 59 -9.59 9.44 -21.05
C THR A 59 -10.22 8.41 -22.00
N ALA A 60 -10.37 8.80 -23.26
CA ALA A 60 -10.91 7.97 -24.35
C ALA A 60 -10.02 6.77 -24.76
N ARG A 61 -9.15 6.25 -23.89
CA ARG A 61 -8.36 5.04 -24.16
C ARG A 61 -8.23 4.25 -22.86
N LYS A 62 -8.88 3.07 -22.81
CA LYS A 62 -8.78 2.08 -21.73
C LYS A 62 -7.33 1.85 -21.23
N TYR A 63 -6.37 1.90 -22.15
CA TYR A 63 -4.93 1.82 -21.88
C TYR A 63 -4.37 2.96 -21.01
N LEU A 64 -4.92 4.18 -21.10
CA LEU A 64 -4.44 5.34 -20.36
C LEU A 64 -4.90 5.28 -18.89
N LEU A 65 -6.10 4.75 -18.65
CA LEU A 65 -6.59 4.44 -17.30
C LEU A 65 -5.76 3.36 -16.61
N GLU A 66 -5.42 2.29 -17.31
CA GLU A 66 -4.54 1.24 -16.78
C GLU A 66 -3.17 1.80 -16.43
N LEU A 67 -2.62 2.68 -17.27
CA LEU A 67 -1.34 3.34 -17.04
C LEU A 67 -1.40 4.29 -15.85
N VAL A 68 -2.45 5.11 -15.74
CA VAL A 68 -2.66 6.02 -14.59
C VAL A 68 -2.88 5.24 -13.30
N ARG A 69 -3.61 4.12 -13.32
CA ARG A 69 -3.77 3.25 -12.14
C ARG A 69 -2.48 2.55 -11.76
N GLY A 70 -1.73 2.03 -12.73
CA GLY A 70 -0.40 1.45 -12.50
C GLY A 70 0.57 2.48 -11.93
N ALA A 71 0.54 3.71 -12.44
CA ALA A 71 1.34 4.83 -11.93
C ALA A 71 0.89 5.28 -10.54
N ALA A 72 -0.42 5.34 -10.24
CA ALA A 72 -0.94 5.65 -8.92
C ALA A 72 -0.60 4.57 -7.89
N GLY A 73 -0.72 3.29 -8.26
CA GLY A 73 -0.29 2.18 -7.42
C GLY A 73 1.22 2.18 -7.18
N ALA A 74 2.02 2.44 -8.21
CA ALA A 74 3.45 2.64 -8.06
C ALA A 74 3.75 3.81 -7.13
N PHE A 75 3.10 4.96 -7.33
CA PHE A 75 3.26 6.13 -6.48
C PHE A 75 2.86 5.89 -5.04
N LEU A 76 1.81 5.12 -4.76
CA LEU A 76 1.43 4.74 -3.39
C LEU A 76 2.43 3.75 -2.78
N GLY A 77 2.95 2.82 -3.58
CA GLY A 77 4.03 1.92 -3.16
C GLY A 77 5.32 2.66 -2.80
N VAL A 78 5.63 3.72 -3.56
CA VAL A 78 6.80 4.60 -3.43
C VAL A 78 6.59 5.64 -2.32
N GLY A 79 5.40 6.22 -2.23
CA GLY A 79 5.05 7.46 -1.53
C GLY A 79 4.71 7.34 -0.05
N ILE A 80 4.77 6.14 0.54
CA ILE A 80 4.87 6.03 2.00
C ILE A 80 6.29 6.46 2.37
N GLY A 81 6.48 7.78 2.55
CA GLY A 81 7.74 8.53 2.50
C GLY A 81 8.89 8.08 3.39
N GLU A 82 8.68 7.12 4.29
CA GLU A 82 9.75 6.46 5.04
C GLU A 82 10.54 5.46 4.18
N ARG A 83 9.89 4.85 3.17
CA ARG A 83 10.51 3.83 2.31
C ARG A 83 11.46 4.42 1.27
N LEU A 84 11.11 5.54 0.65
CA LEU A 84 11.96 6.28 -0.31
C LEU A 84 13.24 6.78 0.35
N LEU A 85 13.13 7.40 1.53
CA LEU A 85 14.29 7.85 2.30
C LEU A 85 15.19 6.66 2.69
N SER A 86 14.58 5.52 3.03
CA SER A 86 15.33 4.29 3.32
C SER A 86 15.89 3.59 2.07
N ALA A 87 15.40 3.88 0.86
CA ALA A 87 15.85 3.20 -0.36
C ALA A 87 17.30 3.55 -0.68
N SER A 88 17.67 4.83 -0.50
CA SER A 88 19.05 5.29 -0.61
C SER A 88 19.94 4.62 0.44
N THR A 89 19.53 4.59 1.71
CA THR A 89 20.29 3.95 2.80
C THR A 89 20.40 2.43 2.64
N ARG A 90 19.37 1.77 2.11
CA ARG A 90 19.38 0.34 1.78
C ARG A 90 20.27 0.04 0.58
N ALA A 91 20.32 0.93 -0.40
CA ALA A 91 21.22 0.81 -1.55
C ALA A 91 22.69 0.90 -1.15
N GLU A 92 23.02 1.71 -0.14
CA GLU A 92 24.38 1.80 0.42
C GLU A 92 24.79 0.56 1.21
N THR A 93 23.85 -0.04 1.94
CA THR A 93 24.13 -1.14 2.88
C THR A 93 24.04 -2.53 2.26
N LEU A 94 23.28 -2.71 1.17
CA LEU A 94 23.08 -4.01 0.53
C LEU A 94 24.19 -4.33 -0.48
N SER A 95 24.67 -5.59 -0.41
CA SER A 95 25.56 -6.13 -1.44
C SER A 95 24.82 -6.31 -2.76
N TRP A 96 25.56 -6.28 -3.86
CA TRP A 96 25.01 -6.51 -5.21
C TRP A 96 24.27 -7.85 -5.34
N LEU A 97 24.75 -8.91 -4.67
CA LEU A 97 24.07 -10.20 -4.66
C LEU A 97 22.65 -10.11 -4.08
N ASN A 98 22.47 -9.36 -2.99
CA ASN A 98 21.16 -9.16 -2.38
C ASN A 98 20.24 -8.32 -3.28
N ILE A 99 20.79 -7.30 -3.94
CA ILE A 99 20.03 -6.43 -4.86
C ILE A 99 19.55 -7.23 -6.08
N ILE A 100 20.41 -8.07 -6.65
CA ILE A 100 20.04 -8.99 -7.73
C ILE A 100 18.98 -10.00 -7.24
N GLY A 101 19.12 -10.51 -6.02
CA GLY A 101 18.13 -11.39 -5.40
C GLY A 101 16.77 -10.72 -5.26
N ILE A 102 16.72 -9.46 -4.81
CA ILE A 102 15.50 -8.65 -4.75
C ILE A 102 14.90 -8.51 -6.15
N LEU A 103 15.70 -8.12 -7.15
CA LEU A 103 15.25 -7.97 -8.53
C LEU A 103 14.60 -9.26 -9.06
N LEU A 104 15.28 -10.40 -8.92
CA LEU A 104 14.76 -11.69 -9.36
C LEU A 104 13.46 -12.05 -8.63
N PHE A 105 13.41 -11.83 -7.32
CA PHE A 105 12.21 -12.05 -6.52
C PHE A 105 11.04 -11.21 -7.01
N VAL A 106 11.26 -9.92 -7.29
CA VAL A 106 10.24 -9.01 -7.83
C VAL A 106 9.73 -9.52 -9.18
N LEU A 107 10.63 -9.89 -10.09
CA LEU A 107 10.24 -10.35 -11.42
C LEU A 107 9.40 -11.62 -11.36
N VAL A 108 9.76 -12.59 -10.50
CA VAL A 108 8.99 -13.82 -10.32
C VAL A 108 7.63 -13.54 -9.69
N LEU A 109 7.58 -12.75 -8.61
CA LEU A 109 6.33 -12.46 -7.90
C LEU A 109 5.36 -11.67 -8.78
N SER A 110 5.85 -10.67 -9.50
CA SER A 110 5.06 -9.89 -10.46
C SER A 110 4.60 -10.73 -11.64
N SER A 111 5.46 -11.61 -12.18
CA SER A 111 5.06 -12.54 -13.26
C SER A 111 3.93 -13.47 -12.82
N LEU A 112 4.02 -14.01 -11.58
CA LEU A 112 2.97 -14.86 -11.01
C LEU A 112 1.66 -14.10 -10.81
N LEU A 113 1.72 -12.86 -10.34
CA LEU A 113 0.54 -12.01 -10.15
C LEU A 113 -0.13 -11.66 -11.48
N ILE A 114 0.64 -11.28 -12.49
CA ILE A 114 0.13 -11.06 -13.85
C ILE A 114 -0.48 -12.37 -14.39
N TYR A 115 0.19 -13.51 -14.21
CA TYR A 115 -0.31 -14.80 -14.67
C TYR A 115 -1.63 -15.21 -14.00
N LYS A 116 -1.78 -14.92 -12.71
CA LYS A 116 -2.98 -15.23 -11.94
C LYS A 116 -4.18 -14.37 -12.37
N ASN A 117 -3.95 -13.09 -12.63
CA ASN A 117 -5.02 -12.11 -12.78
C ASN A 117 -5.36 -11.78 -14.23
N GLU A 118 -4.41 -11.87 -15.16
CA GLU A 118 -4.63 -11.57 -16.58
C GLU A 118 -4.83 -12.83 -17.44
N LYS A 119 -5.47 -13.87 -16.88
CA LYS A 119 -5.66 -15.18 -17.56
C LYS A 119 -6.35 -15.07 -18.92
N ASP A 120 -7.34 -14.19 -19.05
CA ASP A 120 -8.07 -13.98 -20.31
C ASP A 120 -7.19 -13.36 -21.40
N HIS A 121 -6.28 -12.47 -21.04
CA HIS A 121 -5.34 -11.86 -21.96
C HIS A 121 -4.23 -12.85 -22.34
N ILE A 122 -3.76 -13.66 -21.39
CA ILE A 122 -2.78 -14.73 -21.62
C ILE A 122 -3.36 -15.82 -22.51
N SER A 123 -4.63 -16.17 -22.34
CA SER A 123 -5.32 -17.14 -23.20
C SER A 123 -5.44 -16.66 -24.64
N LYS A 124 -5.52 -15.33 -24.87
CA LYS A 124 -5.69 -14.73 -26.21
C LYS A 124 -4.36 -14.41 -26.89
N ARG A 125 -3.36 -13.93 -26.14
CA ARG A 125 -2.07 -13.44 -26.68
C ARG A 125 -0.89 -14.40 -26.38
N GLY A 126 -1.14 -15.49 -25.66
CA GLY A 126 -0.12 -16.45 -25.26
C GLY A 126 0.75 -15.97 -24.09
N LYS A 127 1.65 -16.84 -23.62
CA LYS A 127 2.53 -16.59 -22.46
C LYS A 127 3.49 -15.41 -22.64
N ILE A 128 3.77 -15.00 -23.88
CA ILE A 128 4.59 -13.83 -24.22
C ILE A 128 4.01 -12.54 -23.65
N PHE A 129 2.68 -12.47 -23.51
CA PHE A 129 2.01 -11.32 -22.92
C PHE A 129 2.50 -11.00 -21.50
N VAL A 130 2.80 -12.02 -20.70
CA VAL A 130 3.30 -11.84 -19.32
C VAL A 130 4.60 -11.07 -19.32
N PHE A 131 5.55 -11.41 -20.19
CA PHE A 131 6.85 -10.74 -20.27
C PHE A 131 6.73 -9.29 -20.75
N TRP A 132 5.87 -9.05 -21.75
CA TRP A 132 5.59 -7.69 -22.23
C TRP A 132 4.98 -6.82 -21.13
N ARG A 133 3.96 -7.33 -20.44
CA ARG A 133 3.28 -6.63 -19.35
C ARG A 133 4.19 -6.40 -18.15
N LEU A 134 5.04 -7.38 -17.82
CA LEU A 134 6.07 -7.26 -16.79
C LEU A 134 7.03 -6.11 -17.10
N GLY A 135 7.47 -6.00 -18.35
CA GLY A 135 8.35 -4.93 -18.83
C GLY A 135 7.69 -3.55 -18.72
N GLU A 136 6.44 -3.42 -19.16
CA GLU A 136 5.68 -2.18 -19.04
C GLU A 136 5.55 -1.72 -17.58
N LEU A 137 5.13 -2.63 -16.68
CA LEU A 137 4.94 -2.31 -15.27
C LEU A 137 6.26 -1.98 -14.57
N TYR A 138 7.34 -2.68 -14.93
CA TYR A 138 8.66 -2.39 -14.39
C TYR A 138 9.18 -1.02 -14.84
N LEU A 139 8.97 -0.65 -16.11
CA LEU A 139 9.34 0.66 -16.64
C LEU A 139 8.59 1.79 -15.93
N ILE A 140 7.27 1.62 -15.74
CA ILE A 140 6.44 2.57 -14.98
C ILE A 140 6.97 2.69 -13.54
N SER A 141 7.29 1.56 -12.91
CA SER A 141 7.82 1.52 -11.54
C SER A 141 9.15 2.27 -11.41
N LEU A 142 10.07 2.08 -12.34
CA LEU A 142 11.36 2.81 -12.39
C LEU A 142 11.15 4.31 -12.58
N ALA A 143 10.25 4.71 -13.49
CA ALA A 143 9.96 6.11 -13.74
C ALA A 143 9.35 6.79 -12.49
N MET A 144 8.44 6.10 -11.80
CA MET A 144 7.83 6.62 -10.57
C MET A 144 8.82 6.67 -9.41
N GLU A 145 9.71 5.69 -9.28
CA GLU A 145 10.79 5.73 -8.28
C GLU A 145 11.75 6.89 -8.56
N ALA A 146 12.17 7.08 -9.81
CA ALA A 146 13.03 8.20 -10.20
C ALA A 146 12.38 9.56 -9.91
N LEU A 147 11.08 9.71 -10.23
CA LEU A 147 10.31 10.90 -9.86
C LEU A 147 10.23 11.07 -8.34
N GLY A 148 10.05 9.99 -7.59
CA GLY A 148 10.08 9.99 -6.13
C GLY A 148 11.42 10.50 -5.58
N LEU A 149 12.54 9.95 -6.05
CA LEU A 149 13.88 10.38 -5.63
C LEU A 149 14.12 11.87 -5.90
N VAL A 150 13.62 12.39 -7.02
CA VAL A 150 13.72 13.82 -7.36
C VAL A 150 12.81 14.67 -6.46
N LEU A 151 11.53 14.30 -6.32
CA LEU A 151 10.55 15.07 -5.56
C LEU A 151 10.88 15.15 -4.06
N PHE A 152 11.47 14.09 -3.51
CA PHE A 152 11.85 14.01 -2.10
C PHE A 152 13.32 14.38 -1.83
N ALA A 153 14.02 14.91 -2.83
CA ALA A 153 15.44 15.28 -2.74
C ALA A 153 16.36 14.16 -2.19
N ALA A 154 16.00 12.90 -2.43
CA ALA A 154 16.69 11.71 -1.93
C ALA A 154 17.72 11.17 -2.92
N TRP A 155 18.29 12.05 -3.77
CA TRP A 155 19.20 11.65 -4.84
C TRP A 155 20.54 11.15 -4.28
N PRO A 156 20.93 9.88 -4.51
CA PRO A 156 22.06 9.24 -3.84
C PRO A 156 23.46 9.67 -4.35
N GLY A 157 23.55 10.77 -5.10
CA GLY A 157 24.80 11.42 -5.51
C GLY A 157 25.65 10.69 -6.55
N THR A 158 25.68 9.35 -6.57
CA THR A 158 26.47 8.54 -7.51
C THR A 158 25.59 7.66 -8.40
N GLY A 159 26.06 7.40 -9.63
CA GLY A 159 25.33 6.58 -10.60
C GLY A 159 25.13 5.12 -10.15
N GLU A 160 26.10 4.56 -9.42
CA GLU A 160 25.99 3.20 -8.88
C GLU A 160 24.89 3.10 -7.81
N LEU A 161 24.90 4.01 -6.83
CA LEU A 161 23.89 4.03 -5.78
C LEU A 161 22.50 4.38 -6.33
N LEU A 162 22.43 5.24 -7.35
CA LEU A 162 21.18 5.53 -8.05
C LEU A 162 20.60 4.26 -8.68
N PHE A 163 21.41 3.46 -9.36
CA PHE A 163 20.93 2.22 -9.98
C PHE A 163 20.47 1.20 -8.93
N LYS A 164 21.21 1.08 -7.82
CA LYS A 164 20.82 0.24 -6.68
C LYS A 164 19.52 0.72 -6.03
N ALA A 165 19.38 2.02 -5.79
CA ALA A 165 18.19 2.63 -5.19
C ALA A 165 16.97 2.42 -6.09
N LEU A 166 17.12 2.61 -7.41
CA LEU A 166 16.07 2.35 -8.38
C LEU A 166 15.61 0.88 -8.35
N ILE A 167 16.53 -0.09 -8.29
CA ILE A 167 16.15 -1.50 -8.21
C ILE A 167 15.42 -1.80 -6.89
N VAL A 168 15.96 -1.35 -5.77
CA VAL A 168 15.38 -1.62 -4.44
C VAL A 168 14.00 -0.95 -4.30
N GLY A 169 13.87 0.30 -4.75
CA GLY A 169 12.61 1.05 -4.73
C GLY A 169 11.57 0.52 -5.72
N SER A 170 12.03 0.04 -6.89
CA SER A 170 11.15 -0.54 -7.92
C SER A 170 10.34 -1.73 -7.42
N TYR A 171 10.79 -2.45 -6.38
CA TYR A 171 10.00 -3.50 -5.74
C TYR A 171 8.68 -2.97 -5.17
N ALA A 172 8.75 -1.91 -4.37
CA ALA A 172 7.58 -1.33 -3.72
C ALA A 172 6.65 -0.70 -4.76
N ALA A 173 7.24 -0.01 -5.73
CA ALA A 173 6.54 0.55 -6.88
C ALA A 173 5.83 -0.54 -7.70
N MET A 174 6.50 -1.64 -8.02
CA MET A 174 5.94 -2.70 -8.85
C MET A 174 4.87 -3.50 -8.12
N SER A 175 5.04 -3.78 -6.82
CA SER A 175 4.01 -4.39 -5.99
C SER A 175 2.75 -3.51 -5.93
N GLY A 176 2.92 -2.19 -5.81
CA GLY A 176 1.82 -1.23 -5.82
C GLY A 176 1.14 -1.15 -7.19
N ALA A 177 1.91 -1.03 -8.26
CA ALA A 177 1.41 -0.98 -9.64
C ALA A 177 0.58 -2.21 -9.97
N VAL A 178 1.11 -3.39 -9.68
CA VAL A 178 0.45 -4.68 -9.89
C VAL A 178 -0.87 -4.72 -9.09
N SER A 179 -0.85 -4.42 -7.78
CA SER A 179 -2.04 -4.47 -6.93
C SER A 179 -3.18 -3.53 -7.39
N PHE A 180 -2.84 -2.33 -7.89
CA PHE A 180 -3.83 -1.37 -8.39
C PHE A 180 -4.33 -1.67 -9.81
N THR A 181 -3.54 -2.37 -10.62
CA THR A 181 -4.02 -2.88 -11.92
C THR A 181 -4.93 -4.11 -11.79
N ILE A 182 -4.92 -4.79 -10.64
CA ILE A 182 -5.69 -6.03 -10.37
C ILE A 182 -7.13 -5.76 -9.89
N LEU A 183 -7.46 -4.53 -9.48
CA LEU A 183 -8.76 -4.19 -8.88
C LEU A 183 -9.95 -4.09 -9.87
N ASP A 184 -9.81 -4.58 -11.11
CA ASP A 184 -10.91 -4.74 -12.08
C ASP A 184 -11.16 -6.22 -12.41
#